data_AF-A0A9D6W3M7-F1
#
_entry.id   AF-A0A9D6W3M7-F1
#
_cell.length_a   1.000
_cell.length_b   1.000
_cell.length_c   1.000
_cell.angle_alpha   90.00
_cell.angle_beta   90.00
_cell.angle_gamma   90.00
#
_symmetry.space_group_name_H-M   'P 1'
#
loop_
_entity.id
_entity.type
_entity.pdbx_description
1 polymer ?
#
loop_
_entity_poly.entity_id
_entity_poly.type
_entity_poly.pdbx_seq_one_letter_code
_entity_poly.pdbx_strand_id
1 'polypeptide(L)'
;MRIGHPSWLPALFASLPLGAAAAACPRAAAAQVAPAEGVAQARALDIARQQAALEGYDPAVYHVAAIEQDGDGTWVVFFEHDAPAAPGQHCTVYVAPDGTARVMHGR
;
A
#
# COMPACT_ATOMS: atom_id res chain seq x y z
N MET A 1 23.40 60.78 22.69
CA MET A 1 22.21 60.13 23.26
C MET A 1 22.55 58.70 23.64
N ARG A 2 22.81 58.47 24.92
CA ARG A 2 22.91 57.16 25.58
C ARG A 2 22.20 57.36 26.92
N ILE A 3 21.15 56.60 27.20
CA ILE A 3 20.63 56.15 28.51
C ILE A 3 19.43 55.23 28.20
N GLY A 4 19.41 54.04 28.80
CA GLY A 4 18.27 53.10 28.74
C GLY A 4 18.64 51.72 29.30
N HIS A 5 18.70 51.60 30.63
CA HIS A 5 18.44 50.33 31.34
C HIS A 5 16.94 50.32 31.70
N PRO A 6 16.25 49.16 31.71
CA PRO A 6 16.19 48.34 32.94
C PRO A 6 16.14 46.81 32.66
N SER A 7 16.85 45.99 33.44
CA SER A 7 16.38 45.26 34.63
C SER A 7 15.58 43.96 34.38
N TRP A 8 16.17 42.83 34.84
CA TRP A 8 15.56 41.81 35.73
C TRP A 8 14.43 40.94 35.13
N LEU A 9 14.29 39.62 35.25
CA LEU A 9 14.74 38.52 36.13
C LEU A 9 14.34 37.17 35.42
N PRO A 10 14.75 35.99 35.93
CA PRO A 10 14.64 34.67 35.30
C PRO A 10 13.36 33.89 35.67
N ALA A 11 12.99 32.89 34.86
CA ALA A 11 12.16 31.73 35.24
C ALA A 11 12.36 30.63 34.17
N LEU A 12 12.97 29.48 34.48
CA LEU A 12 12.40 28.30 35.15
C LEU A 12 11.40 27.53 34.28
N PHE A 13 11.47 26.18 34.39
CA PHE A 13 10.65 25.12 33.81
C PHE A 13 11.09 24.62 32.42
N ALA A 14 11.21 23.30 32.14
CA ALA A 14 10.83 22.13 32.92
C ALA A 14 11.63 20.89 32.46
N SER A 15 11.95 20.07 33.45
CA SER A 15 11.97 18.61 33.49
C SER A 15 11.89 17.80 32.19
N LEU A 16 12.90 16.94 32.03
CA LEU A 16 12.82 15.65 31.34
C LEU A 16 11.66 14.79 31.88
N PRO A 17 11.12 13.89 31.05
CA PRO A 17 11.48 12.50 31.34
C PRO A 17 11.92 11.70 30.12
N LEU A 18 12.90 10.85 30.42
CA LEU A 18 13.28 9.65 29.68
C LEU A 18 12.07 8.72 29.57
N GLY A 19 11.64 8.40 28.35
CA GLY A 19 10.60 7.41 28.07
C GLY A 19 11.13 6.39 27.05
N ALA A 20 11.48 5.21 27.54
CA ALA A 20 11.80 4.03 26.74
C ALA A 20 10.50 3.25 26.43
N ALA A 21 10.34 2.80 25.18
CA ALA A 21 9.48 1.72 24.67
C ALA A 21 9.14 2.07 23.20
N ALA A 22 9.16 1.22 22.18
CA ALA A 22 9.27 -0.21 22.10
C ALA A 22 9.83 -0.57 20.71
N ALA A 23 10.43 -1.75 20.62
CA ALA A 23 10.70 -2.40 19.35
C ALA A 23 9.39 -2.63 18.56
N ALA A 24 9.38 -2.28 17.29
CA ALA A 24 8.52 -2.92 16.29
C ALA A 24 9.10 -2.61 14.90
N CYS A 25 9.29 -3.66 14.10
CA CYS A 25 9.83 -3.66 12.75
C CYS A 25 9.31 -2.51 11.89
N PRO A 26 10.15 -1.81 11.09
CA PRO A 26 9.64 -1.25 9.85
C PRO A 26 9.40 -2.43 8.90
N ARG A 27 8.27 -3.12 9.07
CA ARG A 27 7.67 -3.94 8.01
C ARG A 27 7.30 -2.92 6.93
N ALA A 28 8.18 -2.83 5.92
CA ALA A 28 8.04 -2.11 4.67
C ALA A 28 6.68 -1.40 4.54
N ALA A 29 6.65 -0.14 4.95
CA ALA A 29 5.58 0.75 4.56
C ALA A 29 5.64 0.83 3.04
N ALA A 30 4.77 0.07 2.39
CA ALA A 30 4.55 0.13 0.95
C ALA A 30 4.38 1.60 0.59
N ALA A 31 5.39 2.14 -0.08
CA ALA A 31 5.34 3.47 -0.65
C ALA A 31 4.18 3.45 -1.66
N GLN A 32 3.02 3.93 -1.22
CA GLN A 32 1.88 4.21 -2.08
C GLN A 32 2.30 5.38 -2.97
N VAL A 33 2.94 5.05 -4.08
CA VAL A 33 3.18 5.97 -5.19
C VAL A 33 1.80 6.44 -5.66
N ALA A 34 1.53 7.74 -5.55
CA ALA A 34 0.28 8.31 -6.01
C ALA A 34 0.15 8.08 -7.53
N PRO A 35 -0.95 7.50 -8.03
CA PRO A 35 -1.03 7.08 -9.42
C PRO A 35 -1.07 8.29 -10.36
N ALA A 36 -0.20 8.27 -11.36
CA ALA A 36 -0.26 9.14 -12.54
C ALA A 36 -1.59 8.94 -13.29
N GLU A 37 -2.08 9.98 -13.97
CA GLU A 37 -3.36 9.97 -14.71
C GLU A 37 -3.56 8.67 -15.51
N GLY A 38 -4.42 7.80 -14.99
CA GLY A 38 -4.66 6.43 -15.46
C GLY A 38 -5.83 5.81 -14.68
N VAL A 39 -6.17 4.55 -14.97
CA VAL A 39 -7.23 3.82 -14.23
C VAL A 39 -6.96 3.92 -12.73
N ALA A 40 -7.91 4.43 -11.96
CA ALA A 40 -7.77 4.51 -10.51
C ALA A 40 -7.61 3.11 -9.90
N GLN A 41 -6.80 2.99 -8.85
CA GLN A 41 -6.52 1.71 -8.17
C GLN A 41 -7.80 0.89 -7.87
N ALA A 42 -8.85 1.55 -7.37
CA ALA A 42 -10.11 0.89 -7.06
C ALA A 42 -10.80 0.28 -8.30
N ARG A 43 -10.69 0.96 -9.46
CA ARG A 43 -11.23 0.48 -10.72
C ARG A 43 -10.37 -0.65 -11.29
N ALA A 44 -9.05 -0.57 -11.18
CA ALA A 44 -8.15 -1.64 -11.59
C ALA A 44 -8.40 -2.92 -10.77
N LEU A 45 -8.66 -2.80 -9.47
CA LEU A 45 -9.01 -3.91 -8.60
C LEU A 45 -10.33 -4.59 -9.01
N ASP A 46 -11.35 -3.79 -9.34
CA ASP A 46 -12.65 -4.29 -9.82
C ASP A 46 -12.51 -5.07 -11.14
N ILE A 47 -11.76 -4.51 -12.09
CA ILE A 47 -11.43 -5.16 -13.36
C ILE A 47 -10.66 -6.47 -13.11
N ALA A 48 -9.65 -6.43 -12.24
CA ALA A 48 -8.84 -7.60 -11.94
C ALA A 48 -9.66 -8.74 -11.33
N ARG A 49 -10.58 -8.43 -10.40
CA ARG A 49 -11.49 -9.40 -9.79
C ARG A 49 -12.44 -10.02 -10.80
N GLN A 50 -13.03 -9.20 -11.67
CA GLN A 50 -13.93 -9.69 -12.73
C GLN A 50 -13.18 -10.62 -13.68
N GLN A 51 -11.96 -10.24 -14.09
CA GLN A 51 -11.17 -11.06 -15.00
C GLN A 51 -10.69 -12.36 -14.36
N ALA A 52 -10.25 -12.31 -13.10
CA ALA A 52 -9.87 -13.50 -12.34
C ALA A 52 -11.05 -14.47 -12.20
N ALA A 53 -12.25 -13.96 -11.88
CA ALA A 53 -13.46 -14.77 -11.77
C ALA A 53 -13.86 -15.46 -13.08
N LEU A 54 -13.70 -14.78 -14.23
CA LEU A 54 -13.95 -15.36 -15.55
C LEU A 54 -13.03 -16.56 -15.87
N GLU A 55 -11.82 -16.55 -15.30
CA GLU A 55 -10.83 -17.63 -15.44
C GLU A 55 -10.97 -18.72 -14.36
N GLY A 56 -11.97 -18.63 -13.47
CA GLY A 56 -12.24 -19.61 -12.42
C GLY A 56 -11.59 -19.33 -11.06
N TYR A 57 -10.95 -18.16 -10.90
CA TYR A 57 -10.44 -17.68 -9.60
C TYR A 57 -11.56 -16.95 -8.86
N ASP A 58 -12.40 -17.73 -8.17
CA ASP A 58 -13.54 -17.20 -7.42
C ASP A 58 -13.08 -16.29 -6.27
N PRO A 59 -13.53 -15.02 -6.20
CA PRO A 59 -13.14 -14.09 -5.13
C PRO A 59 -13.62 -14.49 -3.73
N ALA A 60 -14.48 -15.50 -3.58
CA ALA A 60 -14.83 -16.09 -2.29
C ALA A 60 -13.74 -17.04 -1.75
N VAL A 61 -12.82 -17.46 -2.63
CA VAL A 61 -11.79 -18.46 -2.37
C VAL A 61 -10.39 -17.87 -2.56
N TYR A 62 -10.26 -16.82 -3.38
CA TYR A 62 -9.01 -16.10 -3.59
C TYR A 62 -9.13 -14.66 -3.08
N HIS A 63 -8.16 -14.24 -2.27
CA HIS A 63 -8.03 -12.87 -1.80
C HIS A 63 -6.88 -12.15 -2.51
N VAL A 64 -6.89 -10.82 -2.43
CA VAL A 64 -5.84 -9.98 -3.00
C VAL A 64 -4.71 -9.86 -1.98
N ALA A 65 -3.56 -10.44 -2.30
CA ALA A 65 -2.37 -10.40 -1.45
C ALA A 65 -1.60 -9.09 -1.60
N ALA A 66 -1.51 -8.57 -2.82
CA ALA A 66 -0.82 -7.33 -3.13
C ALA A 66 -1.42 -6.63 -4.36
N ILE A 67 -1.24 -5.30 -4.40
CA ILE A 67 -1.56 -4.46 -5.55
C ILE A 67 -0.46 -3.43 -5.72
N GLU A 68 0.11 -3.40 -6.91
CA GLU A 68 1.24 -2.54 -7.27
C GLU A 68 0.94 -1.84 -8.58
N GLN A 69 1.53 -0.66 -8.79
CA GLN A 69 1.50 0.02 -10.07
C GLN A 69 2.91 0.04 -10.64
N ASP A 70 3.07 -0.45 -11.86
CA ASP A 70 4.32 -0.36 -12.60
C ASP A 70 4.50 1.06 -13.18
N GLY A 71 5.73 1.42 -13.54
CA GLY A 71 6.10 2.77 -13.99
C GLY A 71 5.45 3.20 -15.31
N ASP A 72 4.85 2.27 -16.05
CA ASP A 72 4.07 2.49 -17.27
C ASP A 72 2.57 2.75 -17.00
N GLY A 73 2.16 2.74 -15.73
CA GLY A 73 0.76 2.92 -15.32
C GLY A 73 -0.06 1.63 -15.28
N THR A 74 0.55 0.48 -15.56
CA THR A 74 -0.09 -0.83 -15.44
C THR A 74 -0.24 -1.23 -13.98
N TRP A 75 -1.45 -1.64 -13.58
CA TRP A 75 -1.69 -2.21 -12.26
C TRP A 75 -1.44 -3.71 -12.26
N VAL A 76 -0.72 -4.19 -11.26
CA VAL A 76 -0.44 -5.61 -11.04
C VAL A 76 -1.14 -6.03 -9.75
N VAL A 77 -2.09 -6.96 -9.87
CA VAL A 77 -2.90 -7.45 -8.74
C VAL A 77 -2.59 -8.93 -8.53
N PHE A 78 -2.11 -9.27 -7.33
CA PHE A 78 -1.77 -10.63 -6.95
C PHE A 78 -2.91 -11.25 -6.15
N PHE A 79 -3.39 -12.40 -6.61
CA PHE A 79 -4.41 -13.18 -5.93
C PHE A 79 -3.80 -14.46 -5.36
N GLU A 80 -4.09 -14.72 -4.10
CA GLU A 80 -3.68 -15.92 -3.37
C GLU A 80 -4.91 -16.67 -2.89
N HIS A 81 -4.79 -17.99 -2.80
CA HIS A 81 -5.86 -18.87 -2.37
C HIS A 81 -6.00 -18.89 -0.84
N ASP A 82 -7.20 -18.70 -0.30
CA ASP A 82 -7.52 -18.89 1.11
C ASP A 82 -7.57 -20.39 1.44
N ALA A 83 -6.71 -20.84 2.37
CA ALA A 83 -6.67 -22.25 2.77
C ALA A 83 -8.05 -22.74 3.31
N PRO A 84 -8.41 -24.03 3.11
CA PRO A 84 -7.57 -25.12 2.65
C PRO A 84 -7.83 -25.48 1.18
N ALA A 85 -7.01 -24.97 0.27
CA ALA A 85 -6.82 -25.65 -1.00
C ALA A 85 -5.37 -26.00 -1.24
N ALA A 86 -5.19 -26.84 -2.26
CA ALA A 86 -3.90 -27.31 -2.69
C ALA A 86 -2.94 -26.12 -2.88
N PRO A 87 -1.74 -26.15 -2.25
CA PRO A 87 -0.73 -25.15 -2.50
C PRO A 87 -0.40 -25.09 -3.99
N GLY A 88 -0.31 -23.87 -4.55
CA GLY A 88 0.12 -23.65 -5.94
C GLY A 88 -0.81 -22.79 -6.79
N GLN A 89 -2.07 -22.61 -6.40
CA GLN A 89 -3.00 -21.77 -7.17
C GLN A 89 -2.84 -20.30 -6.75
N HIS A 90 -2.03 -19.53 -7.47
CA HIS A 90 -2.02 -18.07 -7.40
C HIS A 90 -2.20 -17.52 -8.81
N CYS A 91 -2.81 -16.35 -8.93
CA CYS A 91 -2.87 -15.67 -10.22
C CYS A 91 -2.49 -14.21 -10.08
N THR A 92 -1.89 -13.68 -11.13
CA THR A 92 -1.50 -12.28 -11.22
C THR A 92 -2.28 -11.67 -12.37
N VAL A 93 -3.00 -10.60 -12.10
CA VAL A 93 -3.76 -9.88 -13.12
C VAL A 93 -3.08 -8.54 -13.40
N TYR A 94 -2.75 -8.32 -14.65
CA TYR A 94 -2.18 -7.08 -15.16
C TYR A 94 -3.30 -6.26 -15.79
N VAL A 95 -3.55 -5.07 -15.28
CA VAL A 95 -4.56 -4.14 -15.79
C VAL A 95 -3.85 -2.92 -16.36
N ALA A 96 -3.87 -2.81 -17.68
CA ALA A 96 -3.28 -1.70 -18.41
C ALA A 96 -4.06 -0.39 -18.15
N PRO A 97 -3.44 0.78 -18.37
CA PRO A 97 -4.08 2.09 -18.15
C PRO A 97 -5.29 2.36 -19.07
N ASP A 98 -5.49 1.57 -20.13
CA ASP A 98 -6.67 1.60 -21.00
C ASP A 98 -7.85 0.77 -20.45
N GLY A 99 -7.65 0.05 -19.34
CA GLY A 99 -8.62 -0.86 -18.72
C GLY A 99 -8.59 -2.29 -19.25
N THR A 100 -7.67 -2.63 -20.16
CA THR A 100 -7.48 -4.00 -20.64
C THR A 100 -6.82 -4.84 -19.56
N ALA A 101 -7.36 -6.04 -19.27
CA ALA A 101 -6.81 -6.95 -18.27
C ALA A 101 -6.23 -8.23 -18.89
N ARG A 102 -5.15 -8.75 -18.31
CA ARG A 102 -4.55 -10.05 -18.66
C ARG A 102 -4.24 -10.84 -17.40
N VAL A 103 -4.66 -12.11 -17.38
CA VAL A 103 -4.41 -13.02 -16.26
C VAL A 103 -3.19 -13.87 -16.57
N MET A 104 -2.29 -13.97 -15.58
CA MET A 104 -1.15 -14.86 -15.59
C MET A 104 -1.33 -15.86 -14.45
N HIS A 105 -1.36 -17.14 -14.80
CA HIS A 105 -1.54 -18.24 -13.86
C HIS A 105 -0.19 -18.66 -13.29
N GLY A 106 -0.03 -18.57 -11.97
CA GLY A 106 1.07 -19.21 -11.27
C GLY A 106 0.88 -20.73 -11.29
N ARG A 107 1.95 -21.46 -11.62
CA ARG A 107 1.97 -22.92 -11.63
C ARG A 107 2.59 -23.49 -10.36
#